data_AF-A0A926Y893-F1
#
_entry.id   AF-A0A926Y893-F1
#
_cell.length_a   1.000
_cell.length_b   1.000
_cell.length_c   1.000
_cell.angle_alpha   90.00
_cell.angle_beta   90.00
_cell.angle_gamma   90.00
#
_symmetry.space_group_name_H-M   'P 1'
#
loop_
_entity.id
_entity.type
_entity.pdbx_description
1 polymer ?
#
loop_
_entity_poly.entity_id
_entity_poly.type
_entity_poly.pdbx_seq_one_letter_code
_entity_poly.pdbx_strand_id
1 'polypeptide(L)'
;MSTEQQIIRQSELLNRLVLERSTAEEVGRVSSVWLNSVAHQVVGFTCKSGFLGNKKHSFAWDQVARVGGDSILVNNSPGGAEPEKPEQVVSLIGHEVWTDAGNKVGKLVDYIFESETGAVVSYLFVSSGWRGVLDGVYLLPIVAIASVGSKRVIVDDAIVQVPTQYAEGLNQKVNQATELLKDDLEKTKRDLEAVKNRTQNLAEQVKDKTQEITEKAKEKVSEVKDQLQKASEPVPELKTIDTTAESITNVAELPENKDIG
;
A
#
# COMPACT_ATOMS: atom_id res chain seq x y z
N MET A 1 -31.56 3.25 0.50
CA MET A 1 -30.94 2.27 1.41
C MET A 1 -29.45 2.42 1.23
N SER A 2 -28.73 2.76 2.28
CA SER A 2 -27.27 2.94 2.21
C SER A 2 -26.63 1.57 2.13
N THR A 3 -26.13 1.19 0.96
CA THR A 3 -25.21 0.07 0.84
C THR A 3 -23.95 0.47 1.60
N GLU A 4 -23.74 -0.13 2.77
CA GLU A 4 -22.46 0.03 3.47
C GLU A 4 -21.39 -0.66 2.62
N GLN A 5 -20.54 0.17 2.03
CA GLN A 5 -19.38 -0.21 1.24
C GLN A 5 -18.45 -1.06 2.12
N GLN A 6 -18.55 -2.38 2.00
CA GLN A 6 -17.87 -3.31 2.90
C GLN A 6 -16.44 -3.56 2.40
N ILE A 7 -15.47 -3.06 3.16
CA ILE A 7 -14.06 -3.37 2.95
C ILE A 7 -13.72 -4.67 3.66
N ILE A 8 -13.07 -5.57 2.93
CA ILE A 8 -12.75 -6.91 3.37
C ILE A 8 -11.29 -7.25 3.08
N ARG A 9 -10.65 -8.04 3.95
CA ARG A 9 -9.32 -8.61 3.69
C ARG A 9 -9.41 -9.82 2.77
N GLN A 10 -8.39 -10.02 1.93
CA GLN A 10 -8.28 -11.24 1.13
C GLN A 10 -8.26 -12.48 2.02
N SER A 11 -7.52 -12.45 3.12
CA SER A 11 -7.47 -13.57 4.08
C SER A 11 -8.83 -13.91 4.67
N GLU A 12 -9.70 -12.92 4.86
CA GLU A 12 -11.05 -13.12 5.38
C GLU A 12 -11.95 -13.84 4.39
N LEU A 13 -11.71 -13.74 3.08
CA LEU A 13 -12.48 -14.51 2.08
C LEU A 13 -12.10 -15.97 2.06
N LEU A 14 -10.84 -16.30 2.36
CA LEU A 14 -10.39 -17.68 2.30
C LEU A 14 -11.21 -18.53 3.26
N ASN A 15 -11.55 -19.74 2.81
CA ASN A 15 -12.35 -20.72 3.54
C ASN A 15 -13.82 -20.30 3.83
N ARG A 16 -14.29 -19.14 3.37
CA ARG A 16 -15.71 -18.77 3.43
C ARG A 16 -16.55 -19.72 2.58
N LEU A 17 -17.77 -19.97 3.07
CA LEU A 17 -18.75 -20.81 2.40
C LEU A 17 -19.28 -20.10 1.15
N VAL A 18 -19.39 -20.81 0.04
CA VAL A 18 -19.97 -20.30 -1.21
C VAL A 18 -21.30 -21.00 -1.43
N LEU A 19 -22.36 -20.21 -1.55
CA LEU A 19 -23.72 -20.68 -1.76
C LEU A 19 -24.27 -20.14 -3.07
N GLU A 20 -25.01 -20.98 -3.79
CA GLU A 20 -25.78 -20.52 -4.94
C GLU A 20 -26.97 -19.67 -4.47
N ARG A 21 -27.10 -18.45 -4.99
CA ARG A 21 -28.10 -17.48 -4.51
C ARG A 21 -29.53 -17.99 -4.67
N SER A 22 -29.81 -18.67 -5.77
CA SER A 22 -31.16 -19.09 -6.14
C SER A 22 -31.65 -20.31 -5.36
N THR A 23 -30.76 -21.27 -5.08
CA THR A 23 -31.09 -22.55 -4.44
C THR A 23 -30.64 -22.65 -2.98
N ALA A 24 -29.76 -21.77 -2.53
CA ALA A 24 -29.04 -21.86 -1.26
C ALA A 24 -28.19 -23.13 -1.10
N GLU A 25 -27.89 -23.83 -2.18
CA GLU A 25 -27.04 -25.02 -2.16
C GLU A 25 -25.57 -24.64 -1.94
N GLU A 26 -24.86 -25.48 -1.18
CA GLU A 26 -23.41 -25.34 -1.00
C GLU A 26 -22.66 -25.71 -2.28
N VAL A 27 -21.91 -24.74 -2.80
CA VAL A 27 -20.99 -24.94 -3.93
C VAL A 27 -19.63 -25.41 -3.42
N GLY A 28 -19.17 -24.86 -2.28
CA GLY A 28 -17.92 -25.21 -1.64
C GLY A 28 -17.36 -24.09 -0.77
N ARG A 29 -16.03 -24.08 -0.57
CA ARG A 29 -15.33 -23.05 0.21
C ARG A 29 -14.23 -22.39 -0.59
N VAL A 30 -14.08 -21.07 -0.45
CA VAL A 30 -13.05 -20.30 -1.17
C VAL A 30 -11.67 -20.85 -0.83
N SER A 31 -10.89 -21.12 -1.88
CA SER A 31 -9.53 -21.68 -1.78
C SER A 31 -8.46 -20.76 -2.33
N SER A 32 -8.81 -19.86 -3.24
CA SER A 32 -7.91 -18.84 -3.77
C SER A 32 -8.72 -17.64 -4.27
N VAL A 33 -8.15 -16.45 -4.14
CA VAL A 33 -8.71 -15.19 -4.66
C VAL A 33 -7.85 -14.74 -5.84
N TRP A 34 -8.48 -14.26 -6.91
CA TRP A 34 -7.81 -13.90 -8.15
C TRP A 34 -7.60 -12.40 -8.22
N LEU A 35 -6.36 -11.96 -8.04
CA LEU A 35 -5.96 -10.57 -8.10
C LEU A 35 -5.36 -10.23 -9.47
N ASN A 36 -5.94 -9.28 -10.18
CA ASN A 36 -5.26 -8.56 -11.25
C ASN A 36 -4.38 -7.47 -10.62
N SER A 37 -3.07 -7.69 -10.62
CA SER A 37 -2.11 -6.77 -9.98
C SER A 37 -1.87 -5.49 -10.77
N VAL A 38 -2.21 -5.46 -12.06
CA VAL A 38 -2.06 -4.26 -12.91
C VAL A 38 -3.25 -3.32 -12.70
N ALA A 39 -4.46 -3.87 -12.64
CA ALA A 39 -5.68 -3.10 -12.39
C ALA A 39 -5.95 -2.88 -10.89
N HIS A 40 -5.18 -3.51 -10.00
CA HIS A 40 -5.42 -3.55 -8.56
C HIS A 40 -6.87 -3.92 -8.22
N GLN A 41 -7.32 -5.05 -8.78
CA GLN A 41 -8.70 -5.49 -8.67
C GLN A 41 -8.80 -7.01 -8.49
N VAL A 42 -9.68 -7.43 -7.59
CA VAL A 42 -10.12 -8.82 -7.49
C VAL A 42 -11.08 -9.11 -8.64
N VAL A 43 -10.71 -10.06 -9.48
CA VAL A 43 -11.46 -10.42 -10.71
C VAL A 43 -12.23 -11.72 -10.57
N GLY A 44 -12.05 -12.45 -9.46
CA GLY A 44 -12.74 -13.70 -9.20
C GLY A 44 -12.13 -14.50 -8.06
N PHE A 45 -12.58 -15.74 -7.91
CA PHE A 45 -12.02 -16.69 -6.95
C PHE A 45 -12.25 -18.14 -7.39
N THR A 46 -11.50 -19.07 -6.80
CA THR A 46 -11.76 -20.51 -6.90
C THR A 46 -12.22 -21.05 -5.55
N CYS A 47 -13.31 -21.79 -5.51
CA CYS A 47 -13.72 -22.59 -4.37
C CYS A 47 -13.54 -24.10 -4.62
N LYS A 48 -13.50 -24.86 -3.53
CA LYS A 48 -13.37 -26.32 -3.54
C LYS A 48 -14.46 -26.98 -2.73
N SER A 49 -14.92 -28.15 -3.18
CA SER A 49 -15.86 -29.01 -2.47
C SER A 49 -15.51 -30.49 -2.65
N GLY A 50 -16.22 -31.36 -1.93
CA GLY A 50 -16.01 -32.82 -1.96
C GLY A 50 -14.84 -33.31 -1.09
N PHE A 51 -14.65 -34.63 -1.05
CA PHE A 51 -13.60 -35.26 -0.26
C PHE A 51 -12.22 -34.80 -0.76
N LEU A 52 -11.43 -34.22 0.15
CA LEU A 52 -10.12 -33.60 -0.13
C LEU A 52 -10.13 -32.45 -1.15
N GLY A 53 -11.29 -31.82 -1.43
CA GLY A 53 -11.38 -30.67 -2.34
C GLY A 53 -11.17 -31.02 -3.82
N ASN A 54 -11.62 -32.22 -4.22
CA ASN A 54 -11.48 -32.74 -5.58
C ASN A 54 -12.37 -32.04 -6.62
N LYS A 55 -13.46 -31.40 -6.19
CA LYS A 55 -14.27 -30.54 -7.06
C LYS A 55 -13.80 -29.10 -6.90
N LYS A 56 -13.48 -28.45 -8.02
CA LYS A 56 -13.15 -27.04 -8.06
C LYS A 56 -14.25 -26.31 -8.81
N HIS A 57 -14.60 -25.16 -8.28
CA HIS A 57 -15.48 -24.22 -8.95
C HIS A 57 -14.84 -22.84 -8.96
N SER A 58 -15.12 -22.05 -9.98
CA SER A 58 -14.56 -20.71 -10.15
C SER A 58 -15.65 -19.72 -10.52
N PHE A 59 -15.51 -18.51 -10.01
CA PHE A 59 -16.47 -17.44 -10.21
C PHE A 59 -15.72 -16.16 -10.54
N ALA A 60 -16.17 -15.48 -11.59
CA ALA A 60 -15.78 -14.11 -11.86
C ALA A 60 -16.42 -13.19 -10.81
N TRP A 61 -15.79 -12.04 -10.57
CA TRP A 61 -16.24 -11.15 -9.49
C TRP A 61 -17.64 -10.58 -9.73
N ASP A 62 -18.02 -10.38 -10.99
CA ASP A 62 -19.37 -9.95 -11.40
C ASP A 62 -20.48 -10.98 -11.11
N GLN A 63 -20.11 -12.25 -10.89
CA GLN A 63 -21.03 -13.30 -10.45
C GLN A 63 -21.27 -13.26 -8.94
N VAL A 64 -20.51 -12.47 -8.18
CA VAL A 64 -20.68 -12.32 -6.73
C VAL A 64 -21.88 -11.42 -6.46
N ALA A 65 -22.94 -12.02 -5.94
CA ALA A 65 -24.16 -11.31 -5.58
C ALA A 65 -24.04 -10.56 -4.25
N ARG A 66 -23.36 -11.17 -3.27
CA ARG A 66 -23.16 -10.62 -1.94
C ARG A 66 -22.04 -11.34 -1.22
N VAL A 67 -21.22 -10.57 -0.51
CA VAL A 67 -20.29 -11.09 0.50
C VAL A 67 -20.92 -10.86 1.86
N GLY A 68 -21.38 -11.92 2.53
CA GLY A 68 -21.87 -11.90 3.90
C GLY A 68 -20.75 -12.19 4.91
N GLY A 69 -21.06 -12.15 6.21
CA GLY A 69 -20.08 -12.40 7.28
C GLY A 69 -19.39 -13.76 7.16
N ASP A 70 -20.17 -14.83 6.93
CA ASP A 70 -19.67 -16.22 6.91
C ASP A 70 -19.74 -16.88 5.53
N SER A 71 -20.47 -16.28 4.59
CA SER A 71 -20.74 -16.86 3.27
C SER A 71 -20.71 -15.84 2.14
N ILE A 72 -20.48 -16.33 0.93
CA ILE A 72 -20.53 -15.60 -0.32
C ILE A 72 -21.68 -16.18 -1.13
N LEU A 73 -22.61 -15.32 -1.55
CA LEU A 73 -23.68 -15.68 -2.48
C LEU A 73 -23.20 -15.39 -3.89
N VAL A 74 -23.30 -16.39 -4.76
CA VAL A 74 -22.97 -16.27 -6.18
C VAL A 74 -24.21 -16.50 -7.04
N ASN A 75 -24.22 -15.90 -8.23
CA ASN A 75 -25.17 -16.24 -9.27
C ASN A 75 -24.47 -17.21 -10.23
N ASN A 76 -24.83 -18.48 -10.20
CA ASN A 76 -24.41 -19.41 -11.23
C ASN A 76 -25.13 -19.08 -12.55
N SER A 77 -24.40 -19.11 -13.66
CA SER A 77 -25.03 -19.09 -14.99
C SER A 77 -25.34 -20.53 -15.37
N PRO A 78 -26.62 -20.98 -15.32
CA PRO A 78 -26.96 -22.34 -15.69
C PRO A 78 -26.56 -22.60 -17.16
N GLY A 79 -25.62 -23.54 -17.36
CA GLY A 79 -25.09 -23.89 -18.68
C GLY A 79 -23.97 -22.99 -19.22
N GLY A 80 -23.50 -22.01 -18.43
CA GLY A 80 -22.32 -21.22 -18.77
C GLY A 80 -21.03 -21.99 -18.52
N ALA A 81 -20.00 -21.75 -19.34
CA ALA A 81 -18.66 -22.21 -19.03
C ALA A 81 -18.15 -21.52 -17.78
N GLU A 82 -17.53 -22.28 -16.89
CA GLU A 82 -16.89 -21.72 -15.70
C GLU A 82 -15.72 -20.82 -16.13
N PRO A 83 -15.57 -19.61 -15.56
CA PRO A 83 -14.49 -18.72 -15.97
C PRO A 83 -13.14 -19.38 -15.74
N GLU A 84 -12.29 -19.33 -16.78
CA GLU A 84 -10.90 -19.72 -16.63
C GLU A 84 -10.15 -18.63 -15.86
N LYS A 85 -9.18 -19.06 -15.03
CA LYS A 85 -8.32 -18.14 -14.30
C LYS A 85 -7.51 -17.29 -15.30
N PRO A 86 -7.67 -15.95 -15.32
CA PRO A 86 -6.90 -15.12 -16.24
C PRO A 86 -5.39 -15.21 -15.99
N GLU A 87 -4.59 -15.11 -17.05
CA GLU A 87 -3.12 -15.18 -16.96
C GLU A 87 -2.54 -14.05 -16.11
N GLN A 88 -3.21 -12.89 -16.05
CA GLN A 88 -2.79 -11.74 -15.27
C GLN A 88 -2.99 -11.93 -13.76
N VAL A 89 -3.56 -13.07 -13.34
CA VAL A 89 -3.77 -13.37 -11.92
C VAL A 89 -2.48 -13.85 -11.27
N VAL A 90 -1.93 -12.99 -10.41
CA VAL A 90 -0.69 -13.23 -9.68
C VAL A 90 -0.95 -13.28 -8.18
N SER A 91 -0.25 -14.18 -7.48
CA SER A 91 -0.21 -14.16 -6.02
C SER A 91 0.88 -13.21 -5.55
N LEU A 92 0.51 -12.00 -5.14
CA LEU A 92 1.45 -11.04 -4.52
C LEU A 92 1.76 -11.37 -3.07
N ILE A 93 0.91 -12.16 -2.42
CA ILE A 93 1.11 -12.58 -1.03
C ILE A 93 2.45 -13.31 -0.93
N GLY A 94 3.26 -12.83 0.00
CA GLY A 94 4.61 -13.32 0.24
C GLY A 94 5.72 -12.67 -0.59
N HIS A 95 5.41 -11.73 -1.49
CA HIS A 95 6.44 -10.95 -2.18
C HIS A 95 7.13 -9.99 -1.21
N GLU A 96 8.43 -9.78 -1.41
CA GLU A 96 9.18 -8.78 -0.65
C GLU A 96 8.80 -7.37 -1.11
N VAL A 97 8.67 -6.43 -0.18
CA VAL A 97 8.48 -5.02 -0.49
C VAL A 97 9.84 -4.34 -0.42
N TRP A 98 10.24 -3.67 -1.50
CA TRP A 98 11.52 -2.96 -1.61
C TRP A 98 11.28 -1.53 -2.09
N THR A 99 12.04 -0.56 -1.60
CA THR A 99 12.00 0.80 -2.16
C THR A 99 12.79 0.88 -3.46
N ASP A 100 12.46 1.86 -4.29
CA ASP A 100 13.23 2.26 -5.46
C ASP A 100 14.66 2.72 -5.13
N ALA A 101 14.91 3.12 -3.88
CA ALA A 101 16.24 3.34 -3.31
C ALA A 101 17.00 2.04 -2.93
N GLY A 102 16.42 0.87 -3.18
CA GLY A 102 17.08 -0.43 -3.01
C GLY A 102 17.04 -1.00 -1.58
N ASN A 103 16.16 -0.49 -0.71
CA ASN A 103 16.05 -0.95 0.67
C ASN A 103 14.84 -1.90 0.83
N LYS A 104 14.97 -3.02 1.55
CA LYS A 104 13.85 -3.95 1.83
C LYS A 104 12.94 -3.51 2.99
N VAL A 105 11.73 -3.04 2.67
CA VAL A 105 10.73 -2.55 3.64
C VAL A 105 10.10 -3.69 4.44
N GLY A 106 9.83 -4.82 3.80
CA GLY A 106 9.06 -5.89 4.43
C GLY A 106 8.58 -6.98 3.47
N LYS A 107 7.42 -7.57 3.77
CA LYS A 107 6.80 -8.64 2.98
C LYS A 107 5.28 -8.47 2.92
N LEU A 108 4.70 -8.57 1.73
CA LEU A 108 3.25 -8.55 1.55
C LEU A 108 2.59 -9.77 2.22
N VAL A 109 1.54 -9.53 2.99
CA VAL A 109 0.82 -10.56 3.74
C VAL A 109 -0.67 -10.61 3.43
N ASP A 110 -1.25 -9.51 2.94
CA ASP A 110 -2.68 -9.43 2.64
C ASP A 110 -2.97 -8.24 1.71
N TYR A 111 -4.23 -8.05 1.35
CA TYR A 111 -4.75 -6.80 0.81
C TYR A 111 -6.21 -6.60 1.22
N ILE A 112 -6.60 -5.34 1.34
CA ILE A 112 -7.99 -4.93 1.59
C ILE A 112 -8.61 -4.42 0.30
N PHE A 113 -9.86 -4.80 0.06
CA PHE A 113 -10.57 -4.43 -1.15
C PHE A 113 -12.06 -4.25 -0.86
N GLU A 114 -12.73 -3.57 -1.77
CA GLU A 114 -14.16 -3.31 -1.71
C GLU A 114 -14.96 -4.50 -2.23
N SER A 115 -15.87 -5.03 -1.42
CA SER A 115 -16.63 -6.22 -1.81
C SER A 115 -17.56 -5.99 -2.99
N GLU A 116 -18.04 -4.77 -3.21
CA GLU A 116 -18.97 -4.45 -4.29
C GLU A 116 -18.29 -4.46 -5.66
N THR A 117 -17.12 -3.81 -5.77
CA THR A 117 -16.43 -3.64 -7.07
C THR A 117 -15.22 -4.57 -7.25
N GLY A 118 -14.75 -5.18 -6.17
CA GLY A 118 -13.49 -5.93 -6.15
C GLY A 118 -12.26 -5.01 -6.16
N ALA A 119 -12.42 -3.69 -6.15
CA ALA A 119 -11.29 -2.76 -6.21
C ALA A 119 -10.43 -2.86 -4.95
N VAL A 120 -9.13 -3.09 -5.13
CA VAL A 120 -8.18 -3.07 -4.02
C VAL A 120 -8.09 -1.63 -3.51
N VAL A 121 -8.12 -1.47 -2.20
CA VAL A 121 -7.97 -0.18 -1.52
C VAL A 121 -6.52 0.01 -1.10
N SER A 122 -5.92 -1.02 -0.50
CA SER A 122 -4.52 -1.01 -0.06
C SER A 122 -4.01 -2.43 0.08
N TYR A 123 -2.71 -2.61 -0.11
CA TYR A 123 -2.03 -3.83 0.29
C TYR A 123 -1.64 -3.77 1.76
N LEU A 124 -1.35 -4.93 2.36
CA LEU A 124 -0.82 -5.05 3.72
C LEU A 124 0.54 -5.72 3.69
N PHE A 125 1.51 -5.15 4.39
CA PHE A 125 2.83 -5.74 4.56
C PHE A 125 3.24 -5.82 6.03
N VAL A 126 4.03 -6.83 6.36
CA VAL A 126 4.73 -6.88 7.64
C VAL A 126 6.09 -6.23 7.51
N SER A 127 6.41 -5.34 8.45
CA SER A 127 7.73 -4.74 8.62
C SER A 127 8.41 -5.37 9.82
N SER A 128 9.74 -5.51 9.76
CA SER A 128 10.57 -5.90 10.90
C SER A 128 11.75 -4.93 11.05
N GLY A 129 11.66 -3.99 11.99
CA GLY A 129 12.76 -3.08 12.35
C GLY A 129 13.25 -2.11 11.27
N TRP A 130 12.47 -1.85 10.22
CA TRP A 130 12.84 -0.92 9.16
C TRP A 130 12.83 0.54 9.65
N ARG A 131 13.94 1.27 9.61
CA ARG A 131 14.00 2.74 9.90
C ARG A 131 13.22 3.18 11.16
N GLY A 132 13.24 2.37 12.22
CA GLY A 132 12.51 2.67 13.46
C GLY A 132 11.00 2.37 13.42
N VAL A 133 10.49 1.83 12.31
CA VAL A 133 9.16 1.23 12.20
C VAL A 133 9.12 -0.01 13.08
N LEU A 134 8.14 -0.04 13.98
CA LEU A 134 7.92 -1.16 14.90
C LEU A 134 7.43 -2.40 14.16
N ASP A 135 7.57 -3.56 14.77
CA ASP A 135 7.00 -4.79 14.22
C ASP A 135 5.48 -4.68 14.15
N GLY A 136 4.90 -5.01 13.00
CA GLY A 136 3.47 -4.89 12.79
C GLY A 136 3.05 -5.04 11.33
N VAL A 137 1.74 -4.94 11.10
CA VAL A 137 1.14 -4.91 9.77
C VAL A 137 0.86 -3.46 9.39
N TYR A 138 1.23 -3.08 8.18
CA TYR A 138 1.16 -1.71 7.70
C TYR A 138 0.43 -1.64 6.36
N LEU A 139 -0.27 -0.53 6.13
CA LEU A 139 -0.88 -0.20 4.85
C LEU A 139 0.21 0.13 3.83
N LEU A 140 0.11 -0.48 2.66
CA LEU A 140 0.82 -0.09 1.46
C LEU A 140 -0.19 0.43 0.41
N PRO A 141 -0.31 1.77 0.28
CA PRO A 141 -1.18 2.38 -0.71
C PRO A 141 -0.81 1.95 -2.13
N ILE A 142 -1.81 1.78 -3.00
CA ILE A 142 -1.59 1.41 -4.40
C ILE A 142 -0.69 2.43 -5.12
N VAL A 143 -0.88 3.73 -4.83
CA VAL A 143 -0.08 4.82 -5.40
C VAL A 143 1.42 4.71 -5.06
N ALA A 144 1.78 4.00 -4.01
CA ALA A 144 3.17 3.78 -3.66
C ALA A 144 3.84 2.72 -4.55
N ILE A 145 3.09 1.88 -5.27
CA ILE A 145 3.64 0.77 -6.05
C ILE A 145 4.18 1.31 -7.38
N ALA A 146 5.51 1.31 -7.52
CA ALA A 146 6.19 1.68 -8.74
C ALA A 146 6.25 0.51 -9.75
N SER A 147 6.46 -0.72 -9.27
CA SER A 147 6.42 -1.91 -10.13
C SER A 147 6.19 -3.21 -9.35
N VAL A 148 5.67 -4.23 -10.04
CA VAL A 148 5.44 -5.57 -9.51
C VAL A 148 6.26 -6.58 -10.32
N GLY A 149 7.25 -7.19 -9.68
CA GLY A 149 8.04 -8.28 -10.25
C GLY A 149 7.57 -9.65 -9.78
N SER A 150 8.29 -10.70 -10.17
CA SER A 150 7.93 -12.10 -9.90
C SER A 150 8.08 -12.55 -8.44
N LYS A 151 8.83 -11.79 -7.62
CA LYS A 151 9.07 -12.07 -6.19
C LYS A 151 9.09 -10.82 -5.32
N ARG A 152 8.99 -9.63 -5.93
CA ARG A 152 9.21 -8.34 -5.26
C ARG A 152 8.23 -7.31 -5.78
N VAL A 153 7.82 -6.41 -4.90
CA VAL A 153 7.08 -5.19 -5.23
C VAL A 153 8.01 -4.02 -4.93
N ILE A 154 8.25 -3.18 -5.93
CA ILE A 154 9.05 -1.96 -5.78
C ILE A 154 8.11 -0.81 -5.48
N VAL A 155 8.44 -0.03 -4.46
CA VAL A 155 7.64 1.10 -3.98
C VAL A 155 8.45 2.38 -3.94
N ASP A 156 7.77 3.52 -4.03
CA ASP A 156 8.38 4.84 -3.87
C ASP A 156 8.88 5.03 -2.42
N ASP A 157 10.18 5.27 -2.24
CA ASP A 157 10.79 5.44 -0.91
C ASP A 157 10.14 6.59 -0.13
N ALA A 158 9.78 7.70 -0.78
CA ALA A 158 9.24 8.89 -0.14
C ALA A 158 7.85 8.64 0.47
N ILE A 159 7.04 7.79 -0.17
CA ILE A 159 5.68 7.47 0.31
C ILE A 159 5.70 6.51 1.50
N VAL A 160 6.66 5.58 1.54
CA VAL A 160 6.69 4.51 2.57
C VAL A 160 7.58 4.82 3.79
N GLN A 161 8.16 6.03 3.89
CA GLN A 161 9.00 6.39 5.03
C GLN A 161 8.26 6.39 6.36
N VAL A 162 6.99 6.80 6.36
CA VAL A 162 6.13 6.86 7.55
C VAL A 162 4.90 5.98 7.28
N PRO A 163 5.04 4.65 7.37
CA PRO A 163 3.96 3.76 7.03
C PRO A 163 2.82 3.86 8.05
N THR A 164 1.59 3.81 7.56
CA THR A 164 0.40 3.81 8.43
C THR A 164 0.17 2.38 8.93
N GLN A 165 0.19 2.18 10.24
CA GLN A 165 -0.10 0.88 10.84
C GLN A 165 -1.55 0.48 10.58
N TYR A 166 -1.74 -0.77 10.17
CA TYR A 166 -3.07 -1.35 10.02
C TYR A 166 -3.59 -1.80 11.39
N ALA A 167 -4.80 -1.37 11.74
CA ALA A 167 -5.53 -1.83 12.91
C ALA A 167 -6.91 -2.33 12.47
N GLU A 168 -7.36 -3.45 13.04
CA GLU A 168 -8.70 -3.99 12.76
C GLU A 168 -9.75 -2.94 13.17
N GLY A 169 -10.68 -2.63 12.25
CA GLY A 169 -11.69 -1.58 12.42
C GLY A 169 -11.34 -0.22 11.78
N LEU A 170 -10.12 -0.01 11.27
CA LEU A 170 -9.77 1.22 10.51
C LEU A 170 -10.37 1.28 9.09
N ASN A 171 -10.98 0.18 8.64
CA ASN A 171 -11.58 0.00 7.32
C ASN A 171 -12.54 1.13 6.91
N GLN A 172 -13.27 1.71 7.87
CA GLN A 172 -14.21 2.82 7.61
C GLN A 172 -13.52 4.16 7.31
N LYS A 173 -12.31 4.39 7.84
CA LYS A 173 -11.57 5.67 7.69
C LYS A 173 -10.71 5.70 6.44
N VAL A 174 -10.17 4.56 6.02
CA VAL A 174 -9.38 4.46 4.79
C VAL A 174 -10.23 4.87 3.57
N ASN A 175 -11.50 4.45 3.51
CA ASN A 175 -12.44 4.82 2.45
C ASN A 175 -12.62 6.34 2.32
N GLN A 176 -12.83 7.04 3.44
CA GLN A 176 -12.99 8.49 3.45
C GLN A 176 -11.74 9.18 2.89
N ALA A 177 -10.55 8.70 3.26
CA ALA A 177 -9.31 9.26 2.73
C ALA A 177 -9.11 8.96 1.23
N THR A 178 -9.40 7.73 0.78
CA THR A 178 -9.25 7.37 -0.64
C THR A 178 -10.26 8.05 -1.55
N GLU A 179 -11.51 8.22 -1.13
CA GLU A 179 -12.50 8.94 -1.93
C GLU A 179 -12.14 10.43 -2.02
N LEU A 180 -11.63 11.04 -0.95
CA LEU A 180 -11.10 12.40 -0.99
C LEU A 180 -9.90 12.53 -1.93
N LEU A 181 -8.98 11.56 -1.93
CA LEU A 181 -7.81 11.57 -2.82
C LEU A 181 -8.20 11.35 -4.29
N LYS A 182 -9.17 10.48 -4.60
CA LYS A 182 -9.69 10.32 -5.97
C LYS A 182 -10.37 11.59 -6.46
N ASP A 183 -11.20 12.22 -5.62
CA ASP A 183 -11.87 13.46 -5.95
C ASP A 183 -10.88 14.60 -6.20
N ASP A 184 -9.83 14.72 -5.38
CA ASP A 184 -8.82 15.77 -5.53
C ASP A 184 -7.92 15.54 -6.74
N LEU A 185 -7.59 14.28 -7.05
CA LEU A 185 -6.82 13.91 -8.25
C LEU A 185 -7.61 14.20 -9.54
N GLU A 186 -8.91 13.87 -9.56
CA GLU A 186 -9.78 14.13 -10.71
C GLU A 186 -10.11 15.62 -10.88
N LYS A 187 -10.27 16.37 -9.79
CA LYS A 187 -10.36 17.84 -9.85
C LYS A 187 -9.08 18.45 -10.38
N THR A 188 -7.92 18.00 -9.90
CA THR A 188 -6.61 18.49 -10.35
C THR A 188 -6.40 18.25 -11.84
N LYS A 189 -6.77 17.08 -12.38
CA LYS A 189 -6.72 16.84 -13.84
C LYS A 189 -7.62 17.78 -14.63
N ARG A 190 -8.86 18.00 -14.19
CA ARG A 190 -9.81 18.91 -14.85
C ARG A 190 -9.34 20.37 -14.80
N ASP A 191 -8.81 20.79 -13.66
CA ASP A 191 -8.28 22.14 -13.49
C ASP A 191 -7.02 22.35 -14.33
N LEU A 192 -6.18 21.32 -14.51
CA LEU A 192 -4.99 21.39 -15.37
C LEU A 192 -5.37 21.50 -16.86
N GLU A 193 -6.43 20.81 -17.30
CA GLU A 193 -6.98 21.00 -18.66
C GLU A 193 -7.67 22.35 -18.84
N ALA A 194 -8.38 22.84 -17.82
CA ALA A 194 -9.00 24.16 -17.82
C ALA A 194 -7.94 25.29 -17.86
N VAL A 195 -6.82 25.11 -17.17
CA VAL A 195 -5.67 26.02 -17.21
C VAL A 195 -4.98 25.94 -18.58
N LYS A 196 -4.81 24.76 -19.16
CA LYS A 196 -4.26 24.59 -20.52
C LYS A 196 -5.09 25.34 -21.58
N ASN A 197 -6.42 25.34 -21.45
CA ASN A 197 -7.32 26.08 -22.34
C ASN A 197 -7.36 27.60 -22.05
N ARG A 198 -6.98 28.03 -20.84
CA ARG A 198 -6.86 29.46 -20.48
C ARG A 198 -5.50 30.07 -20.86
N THR A 199 -4.45 29.25 -21.05
CA THR A 199 -3.12 29.73 -21.45
C THR A 199 -3.05 30.25 -22.88
N GLN A 200 -3.97 29.83 -23.78
CA GLN A 200 -4.03 30.37 -25.15
C GLN A 200 -4.43 31.85 -25.20
N ASN A 201 -5.12 32.39 -24.18
CA ASN A 201 -5.54 33.80 -24.14
C ASN A 201 -4.63 34.71 -23.28
N LEU A 202 -3.67 34.14 -22.54
CA LEU A 202 -2.75 34.90 -21.69
C LEU A 202 -1.47 35.33 -22.43
N ALA A 203 -1.08 34.64 -23.50
CA ALA A 203 0.10 34.99 -24.30
C ALA A 203 -0.03 36.36 -25.01
N GLU A 204 -1.25 36.85 -25.25
CA GLU A 204 -1.51 38.14 -25.89
C GLU A 204 -1.58 39.35 -24.93
N GLN A 205 -1.71 39.13 -23.62
CA GLN A 205 -1.83 40.24 -22.63
C GLN A 205 -0.57 40.46 -21.78
N VAL A 206 0.44 39.60 -21.86
CA VAL A 206 1.68 39.74 -21.07
C VAL A 206 2.71 40.67 -21.74
N LYS A 207 2.46 41.13 -22.97
CA LYS A 207 3.43 41.98 -23.71
C LYS A 207 3.53 43.43 -23.19
N ASP A 208 2.53 43.94 -22.47
CA ASP A 208 2.46 45.36 -22.08
C ASP A 208 2.60 45.65 -20.58
N LYS A 209 2.97 44.66 -19.74
CA LYS A 209 3.12 44.86 -18.28
C LYS A 209 4.41 44.33 -17.66
N THR A 210 5.48 44.23 -18.44
CA THR A 210 6.79 43.72 -17.97
C THR A 210 7.68 44.78 -17.30
N GLN A 211 7.29 46.06 -17.22
CA GLN A 211 8.18 47.09 -16.65
C GLN A 211 7.98 47.43 -15.15
N GLU A 212 6.97 46.90 -14.44
CA GLU A 212 6.79 47.21 -13.00
C GLU A 212 7.26 46.12 -12.03
N ILE A 213 7.49 44.88 -12.50
CA ILE A 213 7.73 43.75 -11.59
C ILE A 213 9.23 43.57 -11.27
N THR A 214 10.12 44.17 -12.06
CA THR A 214 11.58 44.04 -11.88
C THR A 214 12.12 44.86 -10.69
N GLU A 215 11.43 45.91 -10.25
CA GLU A 215 11.90 46.76 -9.14
C GLU A 215 11.49 46.24 -7.76
N LYS A 216 10.28 45.65 -7.61
CA LYS A 216 9.79 45.16 -6.30
C LYS A 216 10.41 43.83 -5.84
N ALA A 217 11.05 43.09 -6.74
CA ALA A 217 11.70 41.83 -6.40
C ALA A 217 13.11 41.98 -5.82
N LYS A 218 13.74 43.17 -5.95
CA LYS A 218 15.10 43.40 -5.43
C LYS A 218 15.16 43.77 -3.94
N GLU A 219 14.12 44.39 -3.39
CA GLU A 219 14.12 44.81 -1.97
C GLU A 219 13.90 43.64 -0.99
N LYS A 220 13.16 42.60 -1.36
CA LYS A 220 12.85 41.49 -0.44
C LYS A 220 13.92 40.40 -0.37
N VAL A 221 14.88 40.39 -1.29
CA VAL A 221 15.97 39.40 -1.28
C VAL A 221 17.07 39.78 -0.28
N SER A 222 17.24 41.08 0.03
CA SER A 222 18.21 41.52 1.05
C SER A 222 17.76 41.25 2.49
N GLU A 223 16.46 41.34 2.80
CA GLU A 223 15.97 41.09 4.17
C GLU A 223 16.06 39.61 4.61
N VAL A 224 16.01 38.68 3.66
CA VAL A 224 16.08 37.23 3.95
C VAL A 224 17.53 36.77 4.15
N LYS A 225 18.50 37.44 3.51
CA LYS A 225 19.92 37.11 3.64
C LYS A 225 20.47 37.43 5.04
N ASP A 226 19.98 38.49 5.67
CA ASP A 226 20.39 38.89 7.03
C ASP A 226 19.76 38.02 8.13
N GLN A 227 18.60 37.41 7.87
CA GLN A 227 17.96 36.48 8.81
C GLN A 227 18.57 35.07 8.77
N LEU A 228 19.10 34.63 7.63
CA LEU A 228 19.77 33.33 7.51
C LEU A 228 21.20 33.31 8.09
N GLN A 229 21.89 34.46 8.18
CA GLN A 229 23.19 34.54 8.86
C GLN A 229 23.08 34.62 10.40
N LYS A 230 21.92 35.01 10.95
CA LYS A 230 21.70 35.08 12.41
C LYS A 230 21.34 33.74 13.07
N ALA A 231 21.09 32.69 12.30
CA ALA A 231 20.71 31.36 12.82
C ALA A 231 21.86 30.32 12.79
N SER A 232 23.11 30.74 12.54
CA SER A 232 24.30 29.89 12.75
C SER A 232 25.08 30.40 13.96
N GLU A 233 24.57 30.11 15.17
CA GLU A 233 25.41 30.06 16.36
C GLU A 233 26.04 28.65 16.46
N PRO A 234 27.34 28.55 16.78
CA PRO A 234 28.03 27.27 16.92
C PRO A 234 27.58 26.55 18.20
N VAL A 235 27.34 25.23 18.06
CA VAL A 235 27.12 24.29 19.17
C VAL A 235 28.28 24.39 20.17
N PRO A 236 28.04 24.57 21.49
CA PRO A 236 29.10 24.66 22.48
C PRO A 236 29.81 23.31 22.69
N GLU A 237 31.14 23.39 22.80
CA GLU A 237 32.07 22.33 23.16
C GLU A 237 31.62 21.55 24.40
N LEU A 238 31.50 20.22 24.26
CA LEU A 238 31.51 19.30 25.39
C LEU A 238 32.92 19.31 26.00
N LYS A 239 33.03 19.83 27.22
CA LYS A 239 34.24 19.81 28.05
C LYS A 239 34.77 18.39 28.20
N THR A 240 36.02 18.24 27.78
CA THR A 240 36.95 17.20 28.22
C THR A 240 37.01 17.13 29.74
N ILE A 241 36.68 15.96 30.31
CA ILE A 241 37.19 15.54 31.62
C ILE A 241 38.29 14.52 31.36
N ASP A 242 39.50 15.00 31.57
CA ASP A 242 40.71 14.20 31.70
C ASP A 242 40.72 13.60 33.11
N THR A 243 40.83 12.28 33.23
CA THR A 243 41.40 11.64 34.41
C THR A 243 42.18 10.43 33.95
N THR A 244 43.48 10.63 33.97
CA THR A 244 44.54 9.68 33.67
C THR A 244 44.60 8.54 34.70
N ALA A 245 44.84 7.34 34.15
CA ALA A 245 45.50 6.15 34.70
C ALA A 245 45.03 5.53 36.04
N GLU A 246 44.65 4.25 35.96
CA GLU A 246 45.51 3.20 36.54
C GLU A 246 45.30 1.85 35.83
N SER A 247 46.42 1.22 35.48
CA SER A 247 46.53 -0.09 34.86
C SER A 247 46.36 -1.19 35.90
N ILE A 248 45.55 -2.21 35.64
CA ILE A 248 45.85 -3.55 36.15
C ILE A 248 45.42 -4.63 35.15
N THR A 249 46.45 -5.26 34.58
CA THR A 249 46.45 -6.54 33.88
C THR A 249 45.82 -7.63 34.75
N ASN A 250 44.94 -8.46 34.18
CA ASN A 250 45.00 -9.90 34.46
C ASN A 250 44.36 -10.78 33.39
N VAL A 251 45.17 -11.76 33.02
CA VAL A 251 44.94 -12.91 32.14
C VAL A 251 44.31 -14.04 32.95
N ALA A 252 43.30 -14.72 32.41
CA ALA A 252 42.94 -16.12 32.70
C ALA A 252 41.79 -16.50 31.75
N GLU A 253 42.07 -17.15 30.62
CA GLU A 253 42.02 -18.61 30.43
C GLU A 253 40.61 -19.16 30.17
N LEU A 254 40.37 -19.48 28.89
CA LEU A 254 39.42 -20.47 28.41
C LEU A 254 39.98 -21.88 28.71
N PRO A 255 39.20 -22.82 29.26
CA PRO A 255 39.52 -24.23 29.07
C PRO A 255 38.91 -24.73 27.76
N GLU A 256 39.79 -25.23 26.89
CA GLU A 256 39.50 -26.26 25.90
C GLU A 256 38.67 -27.38 26.53
N ASN A 257 37.58 -27.79 25.88
CA ASN A 257 37.09 -29.15 26.06
C ASN A 257 37.30 -29.90 24.74
N LYS A 258 38.23 -30.85 24.83
CA LYS A 258 38.68 -31.73 23.75
C LYS A 258 37.95 -33.05 23.92
N ASP A 259 37.46 -33.58 22.82
CA ASP A 259 36.95 -34.96 22.69
C ASP A 259 37.90 -35.99 23.32
N ILE A 260 37.32 -37.10 23.80
CA ILE A 260 37.51 -38.49 23.33
C ILE A 260 37.21 -39.44 24.50
N GLY A 261 36.24 -40.35 24.33
CA GLY A 261 35.99 -41.48 25.23
C GLY A 261 34.58 -42.04 25.13
#